data_AF-A0A845GYY3-F1
#
_entry.id   AF-A0A845GYY3-F1
#
_cell.length_a   1.000
_cell.length_b   1.000
_cell.length_c   1.000
_cell.angle_alpha   90.00
_cell.angle_beta   90.00
_cell.angle_gamma   90.00
#
_symmetry.space_group_name_H-M   'P 1'
#
loop_
_entity.id
_entity.type
_entity.pdbx_description
1 polymer ?
#
loop_
_entity_poly.entity_id
_entity_poly.type
_entity_poly.pdbx_seq_one_letter_code
_entity_poly.pdbx_strand_id
1 'polypeptide(L)'
;MNFDPSKFDGSTMRIGVADKLSETPAVAAPAADDGVDPKYRAKATEAAVKFESFFIGHMLHQMRSGTRELAAEDSVFKDKINEDMLDMADNLVADQLAGQRAFGVADCILRQLLPPASGPSAMQASLPGRAAAPASNIAQPQNIFSTLNPAQ
;
A
#
# COMPACT_ATOMS: atom_id res chain seq x y z
N MET A 1 -26.10 -11.52 48.89
CA MET A 1 -24.64 -11.41 48.68
C MET A 1 -24.25 -9.94 48.85
N ASN A 2 -23.44 -9.62 49.86
CA ASN A 2 -23.00 -8.25 50.13
C ASN A 2 -21.63 -8.04 49.46
N PHE A 3 -21.57 -7.15 48.46
CA PHE A 3 -20.33 -6.88 47.73
C PHE A 3 -19.43 -5.95 48.56
N ASP A 4 -18.21 -6.40 48.83
CA ASP A 4 -17.20 -5.66 49.56
C ASP A 4 -16.21 -5.02 48.55
N PRO A 5 -16.28 -3.70 48.31
CA PRO A 5 -15.46 -3.02 47.31
C PRO A 5 -13.97 -2.96 47.67
N SER A 6 -13.59 -3.28 48.92
CA SER A 6 -12.18 -3.32 49.34
C SER A 6 -11.43 -4.58 48.87
N LYS A 7 -12.16 -5.59 48.37
CA LYS A 7 -11.61 -6.80 47.74
C LYS A 7 -11.46 -6.69 46.23
N PHE A 8 -11.83 -5.56 45.64
CA PHE A 8 -11.64 -5.31 44.22
C PHE A 8 -10.18 -4.89 43.97
N ASP A 9 -9.34 -5.85 43.59
CA ASP A 9 -7.97 -5.61 43.14
C ASP A 9 -7.94 -5.26 41.65
N GLY A 10 -7.93 -3.95 41.35
CA GLY A 10 -7.86 -3.41 39.98
C GLY A 10 -6.61 -3.82 39.19
N SER A 11 -5.60 -4.44 39.82
CA SER A 11 -4.43 -4.99 39.14
C SER A 11 -4.76 -6.19 38.23
N THR A 12 -5.89 -6.86 38.46
CA THR A 12 -6.39 -7.98 37.63
C THR A 12 -7.30 -7.54 36.49
N MET A 13 -7.74 -6.28 36.47
CA MET A 13 -8.48 -5.69 35.35
C MET A 13 -7.51 -5.21 34.28
N ARG A 14 -6.73 -6.15 33.73
CA ARG A 14 -6.03 -5.92 32.46
C ARG A 14 -7.07 -5.90 31.35
N ILE A 15 -7.38 -4.71 30.86
CA ILE A 15 -8.10 -4.51 29.60
C ILE A 15 -7.40 -5.37 28.55
N GLY A 16 -8.21 -6.24 27.91
CA GLY A 16 -7.86 -7.23 26.89
C GLY A 16 -6.40 -7.26 26.46
N VAL A 17 -5.65 -8.23 27.01
CA VAL A 17 -4.41 -8.66 26.37
C VAL A 17 -4.84 -9.28 25.05
N ALA A 18 -4.54 -8.61 23.93
CA ALA A 18 -4.60 -9.20 22.61
C ALA A 18 -3.61 -10.36 22.59
N ASP A 19 -4.13 -11.56 22.85
CA ASP A 19 -3.42 -12.80 22.65
C ASP A 19 -3.10 -12.92 21.15
N LYS A 20 -1.84 -12.61 20.82
CA LYS A 20 -1.06 -13.10 19.69
C LYS A 20 -1.81 -13.25 18.36
N LEU A 21 -2.11 -12.13 17.72
CA LEU A 21 -2.09 -12.08 16.27
C LEU A 21 -0.65 -11.82 15.84
N SER A 22 0.04 -12.89 15.45
CA SER A 22 1.28 -12.93 14.67
C SER A 22 1.85 -11.55 14.31
N GLU A 23 2.62 -10.98 15.24
CA GLU A 23 3.51 -9.86 14.94
C GLU A 23 4.58 -10.40 13.99
N THR A 24 4.32 -10.30 12.68
CA THR A 24 5.42 -9.98 11.78
C THR A 24 5.65 -8.49 12.05
N PRO A 25 6.71 -8.10 12.76
CA PRO A 25 7.03 -6.69 12.85
C PRO A 25 7.29 -6.25 11.43
N ALA A 26 6.50 -5.30 10.94
CA ALA A 26 6.87 -4.52 9.77
C ALA A 26 8.27 -3.97 10.08
N VAL A 27 9.28 -4.60 9.49
CA VAL A 27 10.67 -4.25 9.73
C VAL A 27 10.83 -2.87 9.11
N ALA A 28 10.70 -1.83 9.94
CA ALA A 28 11.16 -0.50 9.60
C ALA A 28 12.66 -0.67 9.33
N ALA A 29 13.00 -0.78 8.04
CA ALA A 29 14.37 -0.97 7.61
C ALA A 29 15.20 0.18 8.22
N PRO A 30 16.37 -0.12 8.80
CA PRO A 30 17.23 0.91 9.35
C PRO A 30 17.47 1.94 8.25
N ALA A 31 17.34 3.23 8.61
CA ALA A 31 17.65 4.34 7.73
C ALA A 31 19.08 4.14 7.22
N ALA A 32 19.22 3.66 5.99
CA ALA A 32 20.50 3.62 5.32
C ALA A 32 21.03 5.05 5.24
N ASP A 33 22.33 5.20 5.44
CA ASP A 33 23.01 6.47 5.28
C ASP A 33 23.16 6.72 3.77
N ASP A 34 22.13 7.32 3.20
CA ASP A 34 21.98 7.53 1.75
C ASP A 34 22.88 8.67 1.21
N GLY A 35 23.73 9.27 2.06
CA GLY A 35 24.58 10.43 1.70
C GLY A 35 23.79 11.71 1.38
N VAL A 36 22.48 11.71 1.67
CA VAL A 36 21.54 12.79 1.38
C VAL A 36 21.45 13.76 2.57
N ASP A 37 21.36 15.07 2.29
CA ASP A 37 21.16 16.09 3.33
C ASP A 37 19.97 15.72 4.23
N PRO A 38 20.15 15.61 5.56
CA PRO A 38 19.07 15.27 6.49
C PRO A 38 17.85 16.21 6.38
N LYS A 39 18.05 17.48 5.99
CA LYS A 39 16.93 18.41 5.76
C LYS A 39 16.11 18.03 4.52
N TYR A 40 16.77 17.56 3.46
CA TYR A 40 16.08 17.08 2.27
C TYR A 40 15.32 15.79 2.57
N ARG A 41 15.92 14.85 3.32
CA ARG A 41 15.27 13.61 3.76
C ARG A 41 14.01 13.90 4.58
N ALA A 42 14.10 14.84 5.54
CA ALA A 42 12.95 15.23 6.36
C ALA A 42 11.81 15.82 5.52
N LYS A 43 12.12 16.75 4.61
CA LYS A 43 11.13 17.33 3.69
C LYS A 43 10.51 16.31 2.74
N ALA A 44 11.32 15.41 2.18
CA ALA A 44 10.84 14.32 1.34
C ALA A 44 9.91 13.40 2.12
N THR A 45 10.25 13.12 3.38
CA THR A 45 9.44 12.27 4.27
C THR A 45 8.10 12.90 4.59
N GLU A 46 8.09 14.19 4.93
CA GLU A 46 6.86 14.94 5.17
C GLU A 46 5.98 15.00 3.91
N ALA A 47 6.58 15.26 2.74
CA ALA A 47 5.87 15.29 1.47
C ALA A 47 5.31 13.92 1.08
N ALA A 48 6.06 12.84 1.32
CA ALA A 48 5.62 11.47 1.06
C ALA A 48 4.42 11.07 1.95
N VAL A 49 4.44 11.45 3.23
CA VAL A 49 3.30 11.23 4.13
C VAL A 49 2.07 12.02 3.67
N LYS A 50 2.22 13.29 3.29
CA LYS A 50 1.11 14.09 2.75
C LYS A 50 0.55 13.48 1.46
N PHE A 51 1.41 12.99 0.57
CA PHE A 51 0.97 12.29 -0.63
C PHE A 51 0.15 11.04 -0.29
N GLU A 52 0.58 10.25 0.70
CA GLU A 52 -0.18 9.09 1.18
C GLU A 52 -1.56 9.51 1.73
N SER A 53 -1.66 10.60 2.48
CA SER A 53 -2.95 11.16 2.92
C SER A 53 -3.87 11.46 1.73
N PHE A 54 -3.39 12.24 0.76
CA PHE A 54 -4.19 12.60 -0.41
C PHE A 54 -4.61 11.37 -1.22
N PHE A 55 -3.73 10.39 -1.36
CA PHE A 55 -4.03 9.16 -2.07
C PHE A 55 -5.13 8.36 -1.38
N ILE A 56 -5.04 8.16 -0.06
CA ILE A 56 -6.06 7.43 0.70
C ILE A 56 -7.41 8.16 0.64
N GLY A 57 -7.42 9.47 0.89
CA GLY A 57 -8.64 10.27 0.81
C GLY A 57 -9.29 10.21 -0.57
N HIS A 58 -8.48 10.30 -1.63
CA HIS A 58 -8.97 10.17 -3.00
C HIS A 58 -9.57 8.79 -3.30
N MET A 59 -8.92 7.71 -2.85
CA MET A 59 -9.43 6.35 -3.02
C MET A 59 -10.76 6.14 -2.29
N LEU A 60 -10.88 6.62 -1.04
CA LEU A 60 -12.13 6.54 -0.28
C LEU A 60 -13.27 7.28 -0.98
N HIS A 61 -13.00 8.50 -1.45
CA HIS A 61 -13.96 9.30 -2.21
C HIS A 61 -14.37 8.60 -3.52
N GLN A 62 -13.42 8.03 -4.27
CA GLN A 62 -13.72 7.28 -5.49
C GLN A 62 -14.54 6.02 -5.22
N MET A 63 -14.24 5.27 -4.16
CA MET A 63 -15.01 4.08 -3.76
C MET A 63 -16.46 4.47 -3.45
N ARG A 64 -16.67 5.58 -2.74
CA ARG A 64 -18.00 6.11 -2.41
C ARG A 64 -18.75 6.57 -3.67
N SER A 65 -18.08 7.33 -4.53
CA SER A 65 -18.62 7.78 -5.81
C SER A 65 -19.04 6.59 -6.69
N GLY A 66 -18.20 5.57 -6.82
CA GLY A 66 -18.53 4.36 -7.57
C GLY A 66 -19.70 3.57 -6.97
N THR A 67 -19.78 3.48 -5.63
CA THR A 67 -20.93 2.85 -4.94
C THR A 67 -22.23 3.59 -5.22
N ARG A 68 -22.15 4.92 -5.28
CA ARG A 68 -23.28 5.79 -5.55
C ARG A 68 -23.82 5.67 -6.97
N GLU A 69 -22.95 5.59 -7.97
CA GLU A 69 -23.37 5.39 -9.36
C GLU A 69 -24.08 4.04 -9.56
N LEU A 70 -23.73 3.04 -8.74
CA LEU A 70 -24.38 1.73 -8.74
C LEU A 70 -25.65 1.69 -7.88
N ALA A 71 -25.87 2.68 -7.02
CA ALA A 71 -27.00 2.71 -6.11
C ALA A 71 -28.31 3.03 -6.86
N ALA A 72 -29.40 2.37 -6.45
CA ALA A 72 -30.73 2.64 -7.01
C ALA A 72 -31.15 4.11 -6.81
N GLU A 73 -32.02 4.62 -7.68
CA GLU A 73 -32.54 6.01 -7.63
C GLU A 73 -33.14 6.39 -6.27
N ASP A 74 -33.70 5.43 -5.53
CA ASP A 74 -34.33 5.61 -4.22
C ASP A 74 -33.40 5.28 -3.03
N SER A 75 -32.08 5.22 -3.28
CA SER A 75 -31.11 4.84 -2.26
C SER A 75 -30.58 6.03 -1.46
N VAL A 76 -30.47 5.86 -0.14
CA VAL A 76 -29.85 6.83 0.78
C VAL A 76 -28.38 7.14 0.40
N PHE A 77 -27.71 6.23 -0.30
CA PHE A 77 -26.35 6.46 -0.82
C PHE A 77 -26.29 7.43 -2.02
N LYS A 78 -27.45 7.80 -2.57
CA LYS A 78 -27.58 8.71 -3.71
C LYS A 78 -27.83 10.16 -3.31
N ASP A 79 -27.93 10.48 -2.02
CA ASP A 79 -28.11 11.84 -1.54
C ASP A 79 -26.80 12.63 -1.51
N LYS A 80 -26.78 13.86 -2.07
CA LYS A 80 -25.60 14.76 -2.04
C LYS A 80 -25.45 15.53 -0.73
N ILE A 81 -26.48 15.55 0.11
CA ILE A 81 -26.59 16.49 1.24
C ILE A 81 -25.46 16.29 2.26
N ASN A 82 -24.97 15.05 2.43
CA ASN A 82 -23.95 14.73 3.42
C ASN A 82 -22.54 14.54 2.82
N GLU A 83 -22.36 14.75 1.52
CA GLU A 83 -21.07 14.51 0.85
C GLU A 83 -19.96 15.38 1.44
N ASP A 84 -20.19 16.67 1.67
CA ASP A 84 -19.16 17.57 2.21
C ASP A 84 -18.70 17.15 3.61
N MET A 85 -19.62 16.66 4.46
CA MET A 85 -19.27 16.14 5.78
C MET A 85 -18.51 14.81 5.69
N LEU A 86 -18.87 13.97 4.73
CA LEU A 86 -18.20 12.70 4.48
C LEU A 86 -16.81 12.91 3.88
N ASP A 87 -16.63 13.87 2.98
CA ASP A 87 -15.33 14.26 2.43
C ASP A 87 -14.41 14.81 3.53
N MET A 88 -14.95 15.62 4.44
CA MET A 88 -14.17 16.07 5.60
C MET A 88 -13.78 14.89 6.50
N ALA A 89 -14.66 13.92 6.71
CA ALA A 89 -14.36 12.72 7.48
C ALA A 89 -13.32 11.83 6.78
N ASP A 90 -13.43 11.64 5.47
CA ASP A 90 -12.51 10.85 4.66
C ASP A 90 -11.10 11.46 4.69
N ASN A 91 -10.99 12.80 4.65
CA ASN A 91 -9.70 13.49 4.83
C ASN A 91 -9.09 13.27 6.22
N LEU A 92 -9.89 13.36 7.29
CA LEU A 92 -9.39 13.12 8.66
C LEU A 92 -8.93 11.68 8.87
N VAL A 93 -9.66 10.71 8.31
CA VAL A 93 -9.28 9.29 8.35
C VAL A 93 -8.01 9.05 7.54
N ALA A 94 -7.92 9.65 6.35
CA ALA A 94 -6.75 9.53 5.50
C ALA A 94 -5.47 10.08 6.16
N ASP A 95 -5.56 11.25 6.81
CA ASP A 95 -4.43 11.83 7.55
C ASP A 95 -3.97 10.94 8.71
N GLN A 96 -4.90 10.33 9.46
CA GLN A 96 -4.55 9.42 10.54
C GLN A 96 -3.85 8.15 10.01
N LEU A 97 -4.37 7.56 8.94
CA LEU A 97 -3.81 6.34 8.35
C LEU A 97 -2.44 6.57 7.72
N ALA A 98 -2.27 7.69 7.00
CA ALA A 98 -0.99 8.09 6.43
C ALA A 98 0.05 8.40 7.52
N GLY A 99 -0.36 9.04 8.62
CA GLY A 99 0.50 9.30 9.77
C GLY A 99 1.04 8.03 10.42
N GLN A 100 0.27 6.94 10.41
CA GLN A 100 0.71 5.61 10.87
C GLN A 100 1.51 4.83 9.83
N ARG A 101 1.71 5.36 8.62
CA ARG A 101 2.33 4.65 7.48
C ARG A 101 1.68 3.29 7.19
N ALA A 102 0.36 3.20 7.37
CA ALA A 102 -0.36 1.94 7.32
C ALA A 102 -0.33 1.26 5.93
N PHE A 103 -0.19 2.03 4.85
CA PHE A 103 -0.12 1.48 3.48
C PHE A 103 1.30 1.38 2.94
N GLY A 104 2.28 2.07 3.55
CA GLY A 104 3.69 2.01 3.15
C GLY A 104 3.98 2.68 1.80
N VAL A 105 3.04 3.46 1.25
CA VAL A 105 3.21 4.18 -0.03
C VAL A 105 4.24 5.30 0.14
N ALA A 106 4.22 6.01 1.27
CA ALA A 106 5.22 7.02 1.58
C ALA A 106 6.65 6.43 1.59
N ASP A 107 6.83 5.23 2.16
CA ASP A 107 8.14 4.58 2.25
C ASP A 107 8.62 4.07 0.89
N CYS A 108 7.70 3.60 0.04
CA CYS A 108 8.03 3.21 -1.33
C CYS A 108 8.50 4.40 -2.17
N ILE A 109 7.81 5.54 -2.07
CA ILE A 109 8.17 6.77 -2.78
C ILE A 109 9.51 7.32 -2.28
N LEU A 110 9.74 7.29 -0.97
CA LEU A 110 11.03 7.69 -0.41
C LEU A 110 12.17 6.81 -0.93
N ARG A 111 11.94 5.50 -1.07
CA ARG A 111 12.94 4.57 -1.60
C ARG A 111 13.20 4.77 -3.10
N GLN A 112 12.22 5.27 -3.85
CA GLN A 112 12.37 5.59 -5.27
C GLN A 112 13.03 6.97 -5.49
N LEU A 113 12.77 7.93 -4.59
CA LEU A 113 13.24 9.30 -4.69
C LEU A 113 14.65 9.48 -4.13
N LEU A 114 14.97 8.79 -3.03
CA LEU A 114 16.32 8.78 -2.48
C LEU A 114 17.20 7.89 -3.37
N PRO A 115 18.48 8.25 -3.57
CA PRO A 115 19.41 7.39 -4.28
C PRO A 115 19.35 6.00 -3.66
N PRO A 116 19.32 4.92 -4.46
CA PRO A 116 19.42 3.59 -3.89
C PRO A 116 20.73 3.54 -3.11
N ALA A 117 20.64 3.40 -1.78
CA ALA A 117 21.78 2.97 -0.97
C ALA A 117 22.41 1.81 -1.73
N SER A 118 23.67 2.00 -2.15
CA SER A 118 24.35 1.08 -3.05
C SER A 118 24.33 -0.31 -2.43
N GLY A 119 23.40 -1.12 -2.90
CA GLY A 119 23.05 -2.42 -2.33
C GLY A 119 22.07 -3.06 -3.30
N PRO A 120 22.35 -4.28 -3.79
CA PRO A 120 21.54 -4.89 -4.82
C PRO A 120 20.10 -5.00 -4.33
N SER A 121 19.18 -4.56 -5.18
CA SER A 121 17.74 -4.73 -5.01
C SER A 121 17.45 -6.23 -4.89
N ALA A 122 17.39 -6.72 -3.65
CA ALA A 122 17.09 -8.11 -3.33
C ALA A 122 15.61 -8.48 -3.57
N MET A 123 14.90 -7.68 -4.39
CA MET A 123 13.58 -8.02 -4.95
C MET A 123 13.69 -8.48 -6.41
N GLN A 124 14.85 -9.00 -6.81
CA GLN A 124 15.01 -9.75 -8.06
C GLN A 124 15.69 -11.12 -7.86
N ALA A 125 15.99 -11.50 -6.60
CA ALA A 125 16.72 -12.74 -6.28
C ALA A 125 15.85 -13.86 -5.68
N SER A 126 14.52 -13.75 -5.72
CA SER A 126 13.61 -14.78 -5.20
C SER A 126 12.39 -15.02 -6.09
N LEU A 127 12.58 -15.19 -7.41
CA LEU A 127 11.71 -16.07 -8.18
C LEU A 127 12.44 -17.39 -8.42
N PRO A 128 12.09 -18.48 -7.72
CA PRO A 128 12.57 -19.80 -8.10
C PRO A 128 11.89 -20.18 -9.42
N GLY A 129 12.65 -20.21 -10.52
CA GLY A 129 12.21 -20.81 -11.78
C GLY A 129 12.11 -19.87 -12.97
N ARG A 130 13.20 -19.21 -13.36
CA ARG A 130 13.49 -19.02 -14.78
C ARG A 130 14.89 -19.53 -15.07
N ALA A 131 14.97 -20.85 -15.22
CA ALA A 131 16.12 -21.49 -15.82
C ALA A 131 16.41 -20.82 -17.16
N ALA A 132 17.68 -20.48 -17.36
CA ALA A 132 18.21 -19.95 -18.61
C ALA A 132 17.86 -20.89 -19.76
N ALA A 133 17.01 -20.43 -20.68
CA ALA A 133 16.92 -21.02 -22.02
C ALA A 133 18.04 -20.42 -22.88
N PRO A 134 18.84 -21.23 -23.58
CA PRO A 134 19.94 -20.74 -24.40
C PRO A 134 19.40 -19.93 -25.58
N ALA A 135 20.06 -18.80 -25.84
CA ALA A 135 19.77 -17.90 -26.95
C ALA A 135 19.78 -18.65 -28.30
N SER A 136 18.60 -18.98 -28.80
CA SER A 136 18.41 -19.48 -30.17
C SER A 136 17.99 -18.32 -31.05
N ASN A 137 18.99 -17.77 -31.72
CA ASN A 137 18.96 -17.00 -32.98
C ASN A 137 17.57 -16.66 -33.56
N ILE A 138 17.07 -15.44 -33.33
CA ILE A 138 15.78 -14.94 -33.87
C ILE A 138 15.98 -14.17 -35.19
N ALA A 139 17.18 -14.16 -35.77
CA ALA A 139 17.47 -13.43 -37.01
C ALA A 139 17.48 -14.34 -38.24
N GLN A 140 16.31 -14.73 -38.73
CA GLN A 140 16.13 -15.12 -40.14
C GLN A 140 14.69 -14.81 -40.60
N PRO A 141 14.50 -13.92 -41.60
CA PRO A 141 13.18 -13.64 -42.15
C PRO A 141 12.71 -14.84 -42.98
N GLN A 142 11.71 -15.56 -42.47
CA GLN A 142 11.06 -16.68 -43.15
C GLN A 142 10.27 -16.15 -44.34
N ASN A 143 10.80 -16.38 -45.55
CA ASN A 143 10.17 -16.05 -46.83
C ASN A 143 9.00 -17.01 -47.09
N ILE A 144 7.77 -16.49 -47.01
CA ILE A 144 6.51 -17.23 -46.87
C ILE A 144 5.92 -17.75 -48.20
N PHE A 145 6.69 -17.82 -49.29
CA PHE A 145 6.11 -17.96 -50.64
C PHE A 145 6.42 -19.25 -51.42
N SER A 146 7.06 -20.28 -50.86
CA SER A 146 7.58 -21.38 -51.71
C SER A 146 6.96 -22.76 -51.61
N THR A 147 5.81 -23.00 -50.95
CA THR A 147 5.13 -24.31 -51.05
C THR A 147 3.60 -24.21 -51.03
N LEU A 148 3.04 -23.47 -51.98
CA LEU A 148 1.69 -23.78 -52.46
C LEU A 148 1.75 -25.13 -53.20
N ASN A 149 1.14 -26.13 -52.56
CA ASN A 149 0.81 -27.48 -53.04
C ASN A 149 0.52 -27.55 -54.55
N PRO A 150 0.96 -28.61 -55.26
CA PRO A 150 -0.03 -29.63 -55.62
C PRO A 150 0.50 -31.08 -55.70
N ALA A 151 -0.38 -32.00 -55.32
CA ALA A 151 -0.69 -33.28 -55.96
C ALA A 151 0.42 -34.03 -56.71
N GLN A 152 0.77 -35.22 -56.22
CA GLN A 152 0.48 -36.55 -56.81
C GLN A 152 1.09 -37.65 -55.93
#